data_AF-D0WGV3-F1
#
_entry.id   AF-D0WGV3-F1
#
_cell.length_a   1.000
_cell.length_b   1.000
_cell.length_c   1.000
_cell.angle_alpha   90.00
_cell.angle_beta   90.00
_cell.angle_gamma   90.00
#
_symmetry.space_group_name_H-M   'P 1'
#
loop_
_entity.id
_entity.type
_entity.pdbx_description
1 polymer ?
#
loop_
_entity_poly.entity_id
_entity_poly.type
_entity_poly.pdbx_seq_one_letter_code
_entity_poly.pdbx_strand_id
1 'polypeptide(L)'
;MSGCFLETRALTKRFGWGARAQTAVDRVSLHVEEGKVYGLLGPNGAGKSTTLKMITGMLRPTEGEMLFGGRPWRRDDLYRIGSLVEQPPLYPNLTARENLRVRTTLLGLPEGRK
;
A
#
# COMPACT_ATOMS: atom_id res chain seq x y z
N MET A 1 19.85 -9.46 -11.89
CA MET A 1 19.82 -9.33 -10.42
C MET A 1 18.42 -8.87 -10.05
N SER A 2 17.66 -9.71 -9.34
CA SER A 2 16.30 -9.36 -8.89
C SER A 2 16.39 -8.18 -7.94
N GLY A 3 15.92 -7.01 -8.37
CA GLY A 3 15.93 -5.80 -7.57
C GLY A 3 14.87 -5.87 -6.48
N CYS A 4 15.23 -5.42 -5.27
CA CYS A 4 14.23 -5.12 -4.25
C CYS A 4 13.29 -4.02 -4.76
N PHE A 5 12.02 -4.35 -4.92
CA PHE A 5 11.00 -3.39 -5.35
C PHE A 5 10.44 -2.61 -4.16
N LEU A 6 10.17 -3.29 -3.05
CA LEU A 6 9.69 -2.68 -1.81
C LEU A 6 10.42 -3.29 -0.61
N GLU A 7 10.98 -2.44 0.23
CA GLU A 7 11.61 -2.82 1.50
C GLU A 7 10.90 -2.09 2.65
N THR A 8 10.68 -2.76 3.77
CA THR A 8 10.28 -2.11 5.01
C THR A 8 11.32 -2.39 6.09
N ARG A 9 11.61 -1.39 6.92
CA ARG A 9 12.56 -1.50 8.03
C ARG A 9 11.90 -1.13 9.33
N ALA A 10 11.71 -2.13 10.19
CA ALA A 10 11.09 -1.99 11.50
C ALA A 10 9.77 -1.21 11.47
N LEU A 11 8.94 -1.44 10.45
CA LEU A 11 7.70 -0.71 10.23
C LEU A 11 6.75 -0.96 11.39
N THR A 12 6.38 0.11 12.09
CA THR A 12 5.60 0.03 13.32
C THR A 12 4.39 0.93 13.23
N LYS A 13 3.24 0.45 13.70
CA LYS A 13 2.02 1.23 13.82
C LYS A 13 1.45 1.12 15.22
N ARG A 14 1.35 2.27 15.89
CA ARG A 14 0.61 2.44 17.14
C ARG A 14 -0.63 3.32 16.90
N PHE A 15 -1.74 2.95 17.50
CA PHE A 15 -2.98 3.73 17.52
C PHE A 15 -3.26 4.26 18.92
N GLY A 16 -3.78 5.48 19.02
CA GLY A 16 -3.96 6.17 20.29
C GLY A 16 -2.73 6.97 20.71
N TRP A 17 -2.70 7.42 21.97
CA TRP A 17 -1.76 8.42 22.47
C TRP A 17 -1.20 8.03 23.84
N GLY A 18 0.05 8.42 24.10
CA GLY A 18 0.72 8.22 25.40
C GLY A 18 0.79 6.75 25.82
N ALA A 19 0.67 6.50 27.13
CA ALA A 19 0.74 5.15 27.71
C ALA A 19 -0.40 4.21 27.29
N ARG A 20 -1.47 4.72 26.66
CA ARG A 20 -2.61 3.92 26.19
C ARG A 20 -2.52 3.55 24.71
N ALA A 21 -1.44 3.92 24.03
CA ALA A 21 -1.28 3.60 22.62
C ALA A 21 -1.14 2.08 22.41
N GLN A 22 -1.97 1.52 21.53
CA GLN A 22 -1.96 0.10 21.19
C GLN A 22 -1.12 -0.15 19.93
N THR A 23 -0.14 -1.04 20.03
CA THR A 23 0.67 -1.48 18.89
C THR A 23 -0.12 -2.48 18.05
N ALA A 24 -0.39 -2.11 16.80
CA ALA A 24 -1.07 -2.96 15.81
C ALA A 24 -0.11 -3.64 14.83
N VAL A 25 1.06 -3.04 14.62
CA VAL A 25 2.17 -3.61 13.84
C VAL A 25 3.44 -3.27 14.61
N ASP A 26 4.27 -4.27 14.90
CA ASP A 26 5.48 -4.12 15.70
C ASP A 26 6.71 -4.49 14.88
N ARG A 27 7.51 -3.49 14.51
CA ARG A 27 8.83 -3.64 13.88
C ARG A 27 8.88 -4.61 12.69
N VAL A 28 7.89 -4.57 11.80
CA VAL A 28 7.83 -5.46 10.63
C VAL A 28 8.84 -5.03 9.55
N SER A 29 9.75 -5.92 9.22
CA SER A 29 10.70 -5.76 8.11
C SER A 29 10.41 -6.77 7.00
N LEU A 30 10.19 -6.28 5.78
CA LEU A 30 9.84 -7.07 4.61
C LEU A 30 10.77 -6.72 3.46
N HIS A 31 11.06 -7.72 2.63
CA HIS A 31 11.83 -7.57 1.40
C HIS A 31 11.03 -8.20 0.25
N VAL A 32 10.49 -7.34 -0.62
CA VAL A 32 9.60 -7.72 -1.72
C VAL A 32 10.35 -7.51 -3.03
N GLU A 33 10.62 -8.61 -3.72
CA GLU A 33 11.30 -8.58 -5.02
C GLU A 33 10.32 -8.37 -6.17
N GLU A 34 10.81 -7.74 -7.23
CA GLU A 34 10.05 -7.56 -8.46
C GLU A 34 9.64 -8.90 -9.10
N GLY A 35 8.42 -8.96 -9.65
CA GLY A 35 7.91 -10.14 -10.35
C GLY A 35 7.48 -11.31 -9.46
N LYS A 36 7.50 -11.14 -8.12
CA LYS A 36 7.10 -12.18 -7.17
C LYS A 36 5.73 -11.92 -6.55
N VAL A 37 5.07 -13.00 -6.14
CA VAL A 37 3.78 -12.98 -5.43
C VAL A 37 3.99 -13.42 -3.99
N TYR A 38 3.48 -12.62 -3.05
CA TYR A 38 3.61 -12.86 -1.61
C TYR A 38 2.23 -12.94 -0.95
N GLY A 39 2.11 -13.82 0.05
CA GLY A 39 0.94 -13.91 0.91
C GLY A 39 1.27 -13.45 2.33
N LEU A 40 0.54 -12.47 2.86
CA LEU A 40 0.62 -12.06 4.27
C LEU A 40 -0.51 -12.74 5.04
N LEU A 41 -0.17 -13.76 5.83
CA LEU A 41 -1.13 -14.64 6.52
C LEU A 41 -1.06 -14.47 8.05
N GLY A 42 -2.17 -14.76 8.73
CA GLY A 42 -2.30 -14.64 10.19
C GLY A 42 -3.75 -14.42 10.64
N PRO A 43 -4.06 -14.54 11.94
CA PRO A 43 -5.42 -14.38 12.46
C PRO A 43 -5.94 -12.94 12.34
N ASN A 44 -7.25 -12.74 12.57
CA ASN A 44 -7.83 -11.40 12.63
C ASN A 44 -7.17 -10.59 13.75
N GLY A 45 -6.88 -9.31 13.48
CA GLY A 45 -6.15 -8.46 14.42
C GLY A 45 -4.62 -8.56 14.38
N ALA A 46 -4.02 -9.51 13.63
CA ALA A 46 -2.56 -9.68 13.55
C ALA A 46 -1.81 -8.55 12.79
N GLY A 47 -2.46 -7.44 12.46
CA GLY A 47 -1.81 -6.31 11.78
C GLY A 47 -1.70 -6.39 10.26
N LYS A 48 -2.17 -7.47 9.61
CA LYS A 48 -2.06 -7.67 8.15
C LYS A 48 -2.57 -6.48 7.32
N SER A 49 -3.84 -6.11 7.51
CA SER A 49 -4.45 -4.99 6.80
C SER A 49 -3.79 -3.66 7.17
N THR A 50 -3.33 -3.51 8.41
CA THR A 50 -2.59 -2.32 8.86
C THR A 50 -1.27 -2.18 8.13
N THR A 51 -0.51 -3.26 7.96
CA THR A 51 0.74 -3.29 7.19
C THR A 51 0.49 -2.93 5.73
N LEU A 52 -0.51 -3.54 5.08
CA LEU A 52 -0.87 -3.22 3.69
C LEU A 52 -1.29 -1.75 3.54
N LYS A 53 -2.11 -1.22 4.47
CA LYS A 53 -2.51 0.19 4.49
C LYS A 53 -1.33 1.15 4.66
N MET A 54 -0.27 0.75 5.37
CA MET A 54 0.95 1.56 5.46
C MET A 54 1.71 1.58 4.14
N ILE A 55 1.92 0.41 3.52
CA ILE A 55 2.59 0.28 2.22
C ILE A 55 1.86 1.08 1.13
N THR A 56 0.52 1.07 1.14
CA THR A 56 -0.32 1.78 0.16
C THR A 56 -0.59 3.23 0.54
N GLY A 57 0.11 3.77 1.56
CA GLY A 57 0.04 5.17 1.96
C GLY A 57 -1.29 5.62 2.58
N MET A 58 -2.22 4.70 2.85
CA MET A 58 -3.49 4.96 3.53
C MET A 58 -3.28 5.24 5.03
N LEU A 59 -2.24 4.65 5.62
CA LEU A 59 -1.79 4.92 6.98
C LEU A 59 -0.32 5.33 6.98
N ARG A 60 0.04 6.31 7.82
CA ARG A 60 1.45 6.61 8.09
C ARG A 60 1.97 5.66 9.18
N PRO A 61 3.17 5.09 9.04
CA PRO A 61 3.83 4.40 10.14
C PRO A 61 4.05 5.38 11.31
N THR A 62 4.05 4.84 12.53
CA THR A 62 4.46 5.59 13.71
C THR A 62 5.97 5.64 13.81
N GLU A 63 6.65 4.53 13.48
CA GLU A 63 8.11 4.40 13.46
C GLU A 63 8.53 3.50 12.29
N GLY A 64 9.81 3.55 11.94
CA GLY A 64 10.39 2.79 10.82
C GLY A 64 10.25 3.50 9.48
N GLU A 65 10.75 2.86 8.43
CA GLU A 65 10.79 3.42 7.08
C GLU A 65 10.41 2.39 6.01
N MET A 66 10.09 2.90 4.83
CA MET A 66 9.84 2.10 3.63
C MET A 66 10.73 2.62 2.51
N LEU A 67 11.30 1.70 1.74
CA LEU A 67 12.03 2.01 0.52
C LEU A 67 11.30 1.44 -0.68
N PHE A 68 11.26 2.20 -1.77
CA PHE A 68 10.64 1.82 -3.04
C PHE A 68 11.69 1.93 -4.15
N GLY A 69 12.08 0.79 -4.72
CA GLY A 69 13.19 0.71 -5.68
C GLY A 69 14.52 1.22 -5.11
N GLY A 70 14.81 0.90 -3.84
CA GLY A 70 16.08 1.24 -3.18
C GLY A 70 16.20 2.69 -2.67
N ARG A 71 15.18 3.53 -2.83
CA ARG A 71 15.13 4.90 -2.29
C ARG A 71 14.00 5.08 -1.28
N PRO A 72 14.03 6.08 -0.39
CA PRO A 72 12.92 6.35 0.52
C PRO A 72 11.58 6.48 -0.23
N TRP A 73 10.55 5.83 0.32
CA TRP A 73 9.19 5.87 -0.21
C TRP A 73 8.64 7.31 -0.15
N ARG A 74 8.01 7.75 -1.23
CA ARG A 74 7.33 9.05 -1.33
C ARG A 74 5.88 8.84 -1.74
N ARG A 75 5.02 9.81 -1.42
CA ARG A 75 3.61 9.77 -1.82
C ARG A 75 3.42 9.62 -3.34
N ASP A 76 4.32 10.18 -4.14
CA ASP A 76 4.31 10.06 -5.61
C ASP A 76 4.50 8.61 -6.10
N ASP A 77 5.06 7.72 -5.27
CA ASP A 77 5.20 6.30 -5.61
C ASP A 77 3.85 5.59 -5.73
N LEU A 78 2.77 6.17 -5.15
CA LEU A 78 1.41 5.65 -5.29
C LEU A 78 0.92 5.63 -6.73
N TYR A 79 1.45 6.49 -7.62
CA TYR A 79 1.13 6.41 -9.05
C TYR A 79 1.62 5.12 -9.71
N ARG A 80 2.58 4.43 -9.08
CA ARG A 80 3.14 3.14 -9.52
C ARG A 80 2.56 1.95 -8.73
N ILE A 81 1.66 2.19 -7.77
CA ILE A 81 1.07 1.16 -6.91
C ILE A 81 -0.42 1.05 -7.18
N GLY A 82 -0.84 -0.08 -7.74
CA GLY A 82 -2.23 -0.50 -7.75
C GLY A 82 -2.58 -1.18 -6.43
N SER A 83 -3.69 -0.79 -5.80
CA SER A 83 -4.09 -1.34 -4.50
C SER A 83 -5.60 -1.55 -4.46
N LEU A 84 -5.99 -2.74 -4.00
CA LEU A 84 -7.34 -3.06 -3.55
C LEU A 84 -7.21 -3.56 -2.11
N VAL A 85 -7.36 -2.64 -1.16
CA VAL A 85 -7.33 -2.95 0.27
C VAL A 85 -8.75 -2.76 0.79
N GLU A 86 -9.31 -3.83 1.35
CA GLU A 86 -10.72 -3.91 1.78
C GLU A 86 -11.71 -3.94 0.61
N GLN A 87 -12.45 -2.85 0.35
CA GLN A 87 -13.49 -2.80 -0.67
C GLN A 87 -13.04 -2.02 -1.92
N PRO A 88 -13.51 -2.41 -3.12
CA PRO A 88 -13.17 -1.71 -4.35
C PRO A 88 -13.81 -0.31 -4.37
N PRO A 89 -13.04 0.75 -4.69
CA PRO A 89 -13.55 2.12 -4.74
C PRO A 89 -14.28 2.38 -6.07
N LEU A 90 -15.40 1.69 -6.29
CA LEU A 90 -16.20 1.79 -7.50
C LEU A 90 -17.42 2.68 -7.30
N TYR A 91 -17.80 3.42 -8.33
CA TYR A 91 -19.06 4.15 -8.40
C TYR A 91 -20.16 3.17 -8.84
N PRO A 92 -21.13 2.84 -7.97
CA PRO A 92 -22.11 1.79 -8.23
C PRO A 92 -23.11 2.16 -9.33
N ASN A 93 -23.29 3.45 -9.60
CA ASN A 93 -24.13 3.98 -10.65
C ASN A 93 -23.45 4.02 -12.03
N LEU A 94 -22.20 3.55 -12.12
CA LEU A 94 -21.41 3.52 -13.36
C LEU A 94 -21.12 2.08 -13.78
N THR A 95 -21.08 1.84 -15.08
CA THR A 95 -20.59 0.59 -15.67
C THR A 95 -19.11 0.36 -15.35
N ALA A 96 -18.63 -0.87 -15.54
CA ALA A 96 -17.20 -1.19 -15.37
C ALA A 96 -16.30 -0.33 -16.27
N ARG A 97 -16.72 -0.09 -17.52
CA ARG A 97 -15.98 0.75 -18.48
C ARG A 97 -15.91 2.21 -18.03
N GLU A 98 -17.00 2.74 -17.48
CA GLU A 98 -17.03 4.12 -16.97
C GLU A 98 -16.16 4.29 -15.72
N ASN A 99 -16.18 3.33 -14.80
CA ASN A 99 -15.26 3.32 -13.65
C ASN A 99 -13.78 3.33 -14.09
N LEU A 100 -13.43 2.54 -15.11
CA LEU A 100 -12.08 2.57 -15.69
C LEU A 100 -11.79 3.93 -16.33
N ARG A 101 -12.74 4.51 -17.07
CA ARG A 101 -12.59 5.83 -17.69
C ARG A 101 -12.32 6.92 -16.66
N VAL A 102 -13.04 6.93 -15.53
CA VAL A 102 -12.77 7.87 -14.43
C VAL A 102 -11.31 7.79 -13.98
N ARG A 103 -10.78 6.57 -13.80
CA ARG A 103 -9.38 6.38 -13.39
C ARG A 103 -8.39 6.85 -14.45
N THR A 104 -8.62 6.56 -15.73
CA THR A 104 -7.73 6.99 -16.83
C THR A 104 -7.74 8.50 -17.00
N THR A 105 -8.91 9.15 -16.84
CA THR A 105 -9.04 10.61 -16.87
C THR A 105 -8.26 11.27 -15.72
N LEU A 106 -8.38 10.75 -14.49
CA LEU A 106 -7.63 11.27 -13.33
C LEU A 106 -6.11 11.13 -13.48
N LEU A 107 -5.65 10.12 -14.23
CA LEU A 107 -4.23 9.91 -14.53
C LEU A 107 -3.75 10.67 -15.76
N GLY A 108 -4.62 11.42 -16.45
CA GLY A 108 -4.28 12.15 -17.68
C GLY A 108 -3.91 11.24 -18.86
N LEU A 109 -4.45 10.02 -18.91
CA LEU A 109 -4.16 9.07 -19.97
C LEU A 109 -5.00 9.35 -21.24
N PRO A 110 -4.46 9.10 -22.44
CA PRO A 110 -5.23 9.25 -23.69
C PRO A 110 -6.37 8.22 -23.77
N GLU A 111 -7.46 8.58 -24.47
CA GLU A 111 -8.63 7.69 -24.62
C GLU A 111 -8.35 6.44 -25.50
N GLY A 112 -7.26 6.44 -26.26
CA GLY A 112 -6.84 5.35 -27.12
C GLY A 112 -5.53 4.70 -26.65
N ARG A 113 -5.42 3.39 -26.86
CA ARG A 113 -4.14 2.68 -26.78
C ARG A 113 -3.36 3.01 -28.05
N LYS A 114 -2.12 3.51 -27.92
CA LYS A 114 -1.19 3.58 -29.05
C LYS A 114 -0.85 2.18 -29.55
#